data_AF-A0A356ERC1-F1
#
_entry.id   AF-A0A356ERC1-F1
#
_cell.length_a   1.000
_cell.length_b   1.000
_cell.length_c   1.000
_cell.angle_alpha   90.00
_cell.angle_beta   90.00
_cell.angle_gamma   90.00
#
_symmetry.space_group_name_H-M   'P 1'
#
loop_
_entity.id
_entity.type
_entity.pdbx_description
1 polymer ?
#
loop_
_entity_poly.entity_id
_entity_poly.type
_entity_poly.pdbx_seq_one_letter_code
_entity_poly.pdbx_strand_id
1 'polypeptide(L)'
;MKRTWNNHRNRIRVFSVIALVAVVLAGAGRASSADAPAVNDAATLGPLVDEATIVVVKIDTAKLALPELAKLAETSDDLAEQISDAVRWIESFRAATGGEPVYATLSIPRSAKDRWFYLCARQSPRLDSEALSRLCDELQTSGPLEYGARLGGRFNALARAAEHAGLIVTTPDGSTDVKAAVTRIVPVERPELAAAFEVVKDWPIQILLLPPEYVRRTMRELMPTLPRHLGGGPSDVLTDGLVWAAVGIDPARLDGELIVQSRSAEAVGRLAEYLPTMLRSACNELPGVGEHIRPEIIKAHATLAPLMKAQVEGDRLRLRLGEPGATEAGLRLVARTVAATHDAIGHRTRIDQFKQIMLGMHNYHDRHRSFPPGERDRDKDGKSGLSWRVHILPQLDQYQLYKEFRLDEPWDSPHNRKLIEKMPAIYRSGRRGIKPGHTTYLAPAGEDTVAGQKVPVSIRDMTDGTTNTIMVVEVKPEWAVPWTAPDDYAFDPKDPARGLEIGPNGAFMAALGDASVSFFRGGLKPTLLLHLFQKSDGQPVNEAFE
;
A
#
# COMPACT_ATOMS: atom_id res chain seq x y z
N MET A 1 -1.86 22.87 15.26
CA MET A 1 -2.58 22.10 14.22
C MET A 1 -1.91 22.09 12.84
N LYS A 2 -1.32 23.18 12.32
CA LYS A 2 -0.58 23.16 11.03
C LYS A 2 0.61 22.16 10.97
N ARG A 3 1.24 21.83 12.10
CA ARG A 3 2.38 20.87 12.16
C ARG A 3 1.98 19.39 12.18
N THR A 4 0.76 19.04 12.58
CA THR A 4 0.31 17.63 12.63
C THR A 4 -0.30 17.15 11.31
N TRP A 5 -0.84 18.08 10.50
CA TRP A 5 -1.41 17.79 9.18
C TRP A 5 -0.37 17.76 8.04
N ASN A 6 0.79 18.40 8.26
CA ASN A 6 1.89 18.43 7.27
C ASN A 6 2.80 17.20 7.32
N ASN A 7 2.43 16.17 8.10
CA ASN A 7 3.20 14.95 8.20
C ASN A 7 2.91 14.07 6.98
N HIS A 8 3.89 13.97 6.07
CA HIS A 8 3.83 13.21 4.81
C HIS A 8 3.32 11.76 5.02
N ARG A 9 3.58 11.18 6.21
CA ARG A 9 3.08 9.87 6.67
C ARG A 9 1.55 9.74 6.77
N ASN A 10 0.80 10.81 7.07
CA ASN A 10 -0.66 10.73 7.18
C ASN A 10 -1.38 10.91 5.83
N ARG A 11 -0.77 11.61 4.87
CA ARG A 11 -1.30 11.74 3.50
C ARG A 11 -1.22 10.40 2.75
N ILE A 12 -0.15 9.63 2.96
CA ILE A 12 0.03 8.28 2.41
C ILE A 12 -1.02 7.29 2.98
N ARG A 13 -1.42 7.45 4.24
CA ARG A 13 -2.39 6.57 4.93
C ARG A 13 -3.82 6.69 4.40
N VAL A 14 -4.27 7.87 3.97
CA VAL A 14 -5.65 8.08 3.46
C VAL A 14 -5.82 7.57 2.02
N PHE A 15 -4.81 7.74 1.16
CA PHE A 15 -4.82 7.22 -0.22
C PHE A 15 -4.70 5.68 -0.29
N SER A 16 -4.04 5.07 0.70
CA SER A 16 -3.92 3.60 0.85
C SER A 16 -5.25 2.89 1.11
N VAL A 17 -6.27 3.62 1.56
CA VAL A 17 -7.61 3.10 1.90
C VAL A 17 -8.50 3.09 0.68
N ILE A 18 -8.36 4.09 -0.17
CA ILE A 18 -8.94 4.07 -1.51
C ILE A 18 -8.35 2.88 -2.28
N ALA A 19 -7.07 2.55 -2.08
CA ALA A 19 -6.46 1.34 -2.61
C ALA A 19 -6.97 0.04 -1.95
N LEU A 20 -7.22 -0.01 -0.63
CA LEU A 20 -7.82 -1.16 0.06
C LEU A 20 -9.27 -1.42 -0.40
N VAL A 21 -10.05 -0.34 -0.53
CA VAL A 21 -11.37 -0.32 -1.19
C VAL A 21 -11.23 -0.76 -2.64
N ALA A 22 -10.16 -0.36 -3.33
CA ALA A 22 -9.94 -0.70 -4.73
C ALA A 22 -9.45 -2.13 -4.98
N VAL A 23 -8.82 -2.77 -4.00
CA VAL A 23 -8.57 -4.22 -4.02
C VAL A 23 -9.88 -5.00 -3.84
N VAL A 24 -10.85 -4.45 -3.10
CA VAL A 24 -12.22 -5.00 -2.98
C VAL A 24 -13.09 -4.64 -4.21
N LEU A 25 -12.76 -3.58 -4.95
CA LEU A 25 -13.39 -3.23 -6.24
C LEU A 25 -13.06 -4.24 -7.36
N ALA A 26 -12.03 -5.07 -7.21
CA ALA A 26 -11.66 -6.11 -8.16
C ALA A 26 -12.23 -7.47 -7.74
N GLY A 27 -13.54 -7.60 -7.85
CA GLY A 27 -14.20 -8.89 -7.91
C GLY A 27 -14.64 -9.48 -6.58
N ALA A 28 -15.92 -9.30 -6.29
CA ALA A 28 -16.78 -10.01 -5.35
C ALA A 28 -18.24 -10.14 -5.93
N GLY A 29 -18.81 -11.32 -6.23
CA GLY A 29 -20.03 -11.39 -7.07
C GLY A 29 -21.38 -11.15 -6.37
N ARG A 30 -22.54 -11.66 -6.85
CA ARG A 30 -23.80 -11.77 -6.05
C ARG A 30 -24.40 -13.16 -5.91
N ALA A 31 -24.56 -13.69 -4.69
CA ALA A 31 -25.42 -14.86 -4.43
C ALA A 31 -26.82 -14.45 -3.96
N SER A 32 -27.84 -15.24 -4.32
CA SER A 32 -29.19 -15.12 -3.78
C SER A 32 -29.22 -15.67 -2.35
N SER A 33 -29.34 -14.82 -1.33
CA SER A 33 -29.54 -15.27 0.06
C SER A 33 -31.03 -15.37 0.39
N ALA A 34 -31.43 -16.53 0.93
CA ALA A 34 -32.66 -16.66 1.70
C ALA A 34 -32.56 -15.88 3.03
N ASP A 35 -33.72 -15.48 3.56
CA ASP A 35 -33.96 -14.65 4.75
C ASP A 35 -33.01 -14.93 5.94
N ALA A 36 -31.93 -14.16 6.06
CA ALA A 36 -31.20 -13.98 7.31
C ALA A 36 -31.77 -12.73 8.03
N PRO A 37 -31.93 -12.74 9.36
CA PRO A 37 -32.52 -11.62 10.08
C PRO A 37 -31.71 -10.33 9.89
N ALA A 38 -32.41 -9.21 9.70
CA ALA A 38 -31.78 -7.91 9.47
C ALA A 38 -30.89 -7.51 10.65
N VAL A 39 -29.57 -7.57 10.45
CA VAL A 39 -28.57 -7.10 11.42
C VAL A 39 -28.54 -5.58 11.37
N ASN A 40 -28.65 -4.93 12.53
CA ASN A 40 -28.46 -3.48 12.63
C ASN A 40 -26.95 -3.18 12.63
N ASP A 41 -26.40 -2.91 11.44
CA ASP A 41 -24.98 -2.63 11.22
C ASP A 41 -24.49 -1.42 12.02
N ALA A 42 -25.31 -0.37 12.10
CA ALA A 42 -24.97 0.84 12.85
C ALA A 42 -24.87 0.57 14.36
N ALA A 43 -25.78 -0.23 14.92
CA ALA A 43 -25.71 -0.65 16.32
C ALA A 43 -24.52 -1.58 16.59
N THR A 44 -24.19 -2.45 15.64
CA THR A 44 -23.05 -3.37 15.72
C THR A 44 -21.72 -2.62 15.76
N LEU A 45 -21.57 -1.58 14.92
CA LEU A 45 -20.35 -0.77 14.87
C LEU A 45 -20.30 0.39 15.87
N GLY A 46 -21.41 0.76 16.49
CA GLY A 46 -21.49 1.86 17.46
C GLY A 46 -20.32 1.91 18.46
N PRO A 47 -19.91 0.79 19.09
CA PRO A 47 -18.77 0.76 20.02
C PRO A 47 -17.40 1.14 19.40
N LEU A 48 -17.25 1.05 18.08
CA LEU A 48 -16.01 1.36 17.35
C LEU A 48 -16.08 2.69 16.58
N VAL A 49 -17.21 3.40 16.66
CA VAL A 49 -17.45 4.65 15.95
C VAL A 49 -17.40 5.82 16.94
N ASP A 50 -16.46 6.73 16.73
CA ASP A 50 -16.31 7.94 17.52
C ASP A 50 -16.46 9.21 16.66
N GLU A 51 -16.23 10.38 17.29
CA GLU A 51 -16.22 11.68 16.60
C GLU A 51 -15.15 11.77 15.49
N ALA A 52 -14.12 10.93 15.53
CA ALA A 52 -13.00 10.96 14.58
C ALA A 52 -13.15 9.95 13.45
N THR A 53 -14.11 9.02 13.52
CA THR A 53 -14.43 8.08 12.43
C THR A 53 -14.94 8.83 11.20
N ILE A 54 -14.24 8.64 10.09
CA ILE A 54 -14.55 9.23 8.78
C ILE A 54 -15.04 8.17 7.79
N VAL A 55 -14.52 6.95 7.83
CA VAL A 55 -14.93 5.90 6.88
C VAL A 55 -15.34 4.64 7.62
N VAL A 56 -16.43 4.04 7.14
CA VAL A 56 -16.87 2.71 7.53
C VAL A 56 -17.01 1.88 6.26
N VAL A 57 -16.47 0.66 6.27
CA VAL A 57 -16.61 -0.31 5.19
C VAL A 57 -17.31 -1.53 5.76
N LYS A 58 -18.30 -2.05 5.02
CA LYS A 58 -18.92 -3.35 5.26
C LYS A 58 -18.76 -4.21 4.01
N ILE A 59 -18.33 -5.45 4.22
CA ILE A 59 -18.25 -6.48 3.19
C ILE A 59 -19.15 -7.62 3.66
N ASP A 60 -20.32 -7.71 3.05
CA ASP A 60 -21.25 -8.80 3.26
C ASP A 60 -20.75 -10.02 2.49
N THR A 61 -19.96 -10.84 3.19
CA THR A 61 -19.32 -11.99 2.55
C THR A 61 -20.34 -12.99 2.01
N ALA A 62 -21.54 -13.10 2.57
CA ALA A 62 -22.57 -14.02 2.09
C ALA A 62 -23.21 -13.55 0.77
N LYS A 63 -23.36 -12.23 0.59
CA LYS A 63 -23.88 -11.68 -0.66
C LYS A 63 -22.92 -11.84 -1.83
N LEU A 64 -21.67 -12.30 -1.65
CA LEU A 64 -20.66 -12.36 -2.72
C LEU A 64 -20.72 -13.63 -3.63
N ALA A 65 -21.08 -13.56 -4.92
CA ALA A 65 -20.88 -14.68 -5.87
C ALA A 65 -19.43 -14.84 -6.31
N LEU A 66 -18.70 -15.65 -5.57
CA LEU A 66 -17.31 -16.00 -5.87
C LEU A 66 -17.07 -16.58 -7.28
N PRO A 67 -17.94 -17.44 -7.84
CA PRO A 67 -17.69 -18.04 -9.15
C PRO A 67 -17.65 -17.05 -10.31
N GLU A 68 -18.44 -15.97 -10.27
CA GLU A 68 -18.47 -14.96 -11.34
C GLU A 68 -17.19 -14.11 -11.37
N LEU A 69 -16.49 -14.06 -10.24
CA LEU A 69 -15.25 -13.31 -10.08
C LEU A 69 -14.04 -14.07 -10.53
N ALA A 70 -14.02 -15.37 -10.21
CA ALA A 70 -13.00 -16.26 -10.75
C ALA A 70 -13.00 -16.19 -12.28
N LYS A 71 -14.19 -16.11 -12.90
CA LYS A 71 -14.32 -15.87 -14.35
C LYS A 71 -13.80 -14.50 -14.80
N LEU A 72 -13.96 -13.44 -13.99
CA LEU A 72 -13.38 -12.12 -14.29
C LEU A 72 -11.85 -12.14 -14.22
N ALA A 73 -11.27 -12.97 -13.35
CA ALA A 73 -9.83 -13.19 -13.32
C ALA A 73 -9.32 -13.81 -14.62
N GLU A 74 -10.07 -14.74 -15.22
CA GLU A 74 -9.73 -15.39 -16.49
C GLU A 74 -9.75 -14.42 -17.69
N THR A 75 -10.46 -13.30 -17.62
CA THR A 75 -10.62 -12.35 -18.73
C THR A 75 -9.73 -11.11 -18.66
N SER A 76 -8.93 -10.99 -17.59
CA SER A 76 -8.07 -9.81 -17.38
C SER A 76 -6.67 -10.21 -16.92
N ASP A 77 -5.75 -10.40 -17.87
CA ASP A 77 -4.35 -10.75 -17.60
C ASP A 77 -3.67 -9.81 -16.58
N ASP A 78 -3.99 -8.50 -16.63
CA ASP A 78 -3.39 -7.48 -15.76
C ASP A 78 -3.86 -7.56 -14.29
N LEU A 79 -4.99 -8.26 -14.02
CA LEU A 79 -5.70 -8.25 -12.73
C LEU A 79 -6.08 -9.63 -12.21
N ALA A 80 -5.82 -10.67 -13.00
CA ALA A 80 -6.19 -12.06 -12.70
C ALA A 80 -5.72 -12.48 -11.32
N GLU A 81 -4.50 -12.08 -10.97
CA GLU A 81 -3.87 -12.43 -9.70
C GLU A 81 -4.52 -11.71 -8.51
N GLN A 82 -4.81 -10.40 -8.66
CA GLN A 82 -5.46 -9.59 -7.64
C GLN A 82 -6.89 -10.08 -7.36
N ILE A 83 -7.63 -10.42 -8.41
CA ILE A 83 -8.99 -10.95 -8.30
C ILE A 83 -8.95 -12.34 -7.64
N SER A 84 -8.00 -13.20 -8.02
CA SER A 84 -7.85 -14.55 -7.43
C SER A 84 -7.56 -14.49 -5.93
N ASP A 85 -6.73 -13.54 -5.49
CA ASP A 85 -6.45 -13.36 -4.07
C ASP A 85 -7.63 -12.74 -3.31
N ALA A 86 -8.35 -11.80 -3.93
CA ALA A 86 -9.57 -11.26 -3.35
C ALA A 86 -10.63 -12.37 -3.16
N VAL A 87 -10.79 -13.25 -4.14
CA VAL A 87 -11.65 -14.46 -4.05
C VAL A 87 -11.23 -15.33 -2.88
N ARG A 88 -9.95 -15.70 -2.80
CA ARG A 88 -9.41 -16.51 -1.70
C ARG A 88 -9.64 -15.85 -0.33
N TRP A 89 -9.44 -14.53 -0.25
CA TRP A 89 -9.66 -13.75 0.96
C TRP A 89 -11.11 -13.78 1.41
N ILE A 90 -12.05 -13.57 0.49
CA ILE A 90 -13.48 -13.62 0.79
C ILE A 90 -13.88 -15.04 1.22
N GLU A 91 -13.33 -16.09 0.60
CA GLU A 91 -13.57 -17.49 0.98
C GLU A 91 -13.14 -17.78 2.42
N SER A 92 -11.90 -17.41 2.77
CA SER A 92 -11.38 -17.58 4.12
C SER A 92 -12.25 -16.85 5.14
N PHE A 93 -12.58 -15.58 4.89
CA PHE A 93 -13.44 -14.81 5.78
C PHE A 93 -14.83 -15.40 5.89
N ARG A 94 -15.47 -15.77 4.77
CA ARG A 94 -16.79 -16.41 4.78
C ARG A 94 -16.78 -17.71 5.58
N ALA A 95 -15.75 -18.53 5.42
CA ALA A 95 -15.62 -19.79 6.16
C ALA A 95 -15.49 -19.53 7.66
N ALA A 96 -14.66 -18.57 8.05
CA ALA A 96 -14.40 -18.25 9.45
C ALA A 96 -15.57 -17.52 10.14
N THR A 97 -16.20 -16.56 9.45
CA THR A 97 -17.33 -15.78 9.96
C THR A 97 -18.66 -16.53 9.86
N GLY A 98 -18.71 -17.65 9.13
CA GLY A 98 -19.96 -18.34 8.81
C GLY A 98 -20.87 -17.55 7.86
N GLY A 99 -20.30 -16.64 7.06
CA GLY A 99 -21.03 -15.76 6.15
C GLY A 99 -21.45 -14.42 6.77
N GLU A 100 -21.16 -14.19 8.05
CA GLU A 100 -21.39 -12.88 8.67
C GLU A 100 -20.53 -11.79 7.99
N PRO A 101 -21.02 -10.54 7.95
CA PRO A 101 -20.27 -9.44 7.38
C PRO A 101 -18.97 -9.13 8.14
N VAL A 102 -17.99 -8.65 7.39
CA VAL A 102 -16.75 -8.08 7.93
C VAL A 102 -16.81 -6.57 7.78
N TYR A 103 -16.31 -5.86 8.79
CA TYR A 103 -16.33 -4.41 8.82
C TYR A 103 -14.93 -3.84 9.00
N ALA A 104 -14.71 -2.64 8.48
CA ALA A 104 -13.53 -1.85 8.78
C ALA A 104 -13.91 -0.41 9.11
N THR A 105 -13.23 0.20 10.07
CA THR A 105 -13.40 1.61 10.43
C THR A 105 -12.10 2.36 10.23
N LEU A 106 -12.22 3.62 9.81
CA LEU A 106 -11.10 4.52 9.68
C LEU A 106 -11.36 5.86 10.34
N SER A 107 -10.40 6.28 11.14
CA SER A 107 -10.51 7.46 11.99
C SER A 107 -9.29 8.37 11.85
N ILE A 108 -9.48 9.66 12.13
CA ILE A 108 -8.36 10.61 12.29
C ILE A 108 -7.68 10.31 13.63
N PRO A 109 -6.40 9.86 13.65
CA PRO A 109 -5.70 9.63 14.91
C PRO A 109 -5.47 10.97 15.64
N ARG A 110 -5.93 11.08 16.88
CA ARG A 110 -5.75 12.27 17.73
C ARG A 110 -4.44 12.19 18.52
N SER A 111 -3.93 10.97 18.74
CA SER A 111 -2.66 10.68 19.40
C SER A 111 -1.85 9.59 18.69
N ALA A 112 -0.58 9.44 19.05
CA ALA A 112 0.26 8.34 18.58
C ALA A 112 -0.19 6.96 19.12
N LYS A 113 -1.07 6.92 20.13
CA LYS A 113 -1.64 5.69 20.71
C LYS A 113 -2.91 5.26 19.98
N ASP A 114 -3.59 6.19 19.32
CA ASP A 114 -4.80 5.92 18.56
C ASP A 114 -4.46 5.16 17.29
N ARG A 115 -5.36 4.27 16.87
CA ARG A 115 -5.23 3.60 15.59
C ARG A 115 -6.17 4.27 14.61
N TRP A 116 -5.66 4.45 13.41
CA TRP A 116 -6.38 5.07 12.31
C TRP A 116 -7.25 4.07 11.55
N PHE A 117 -7.09 2.77 11.81
CA PHE A 117 -7.79 1.66 11.15
C PHE A 117 -8.07 0.52 12.12
N TYR A 118 -9.28 -0.03 12.04
CA TYR A 118 -9.66 -1.30 12.67
C TYR A 118 -10.36 -2.20 11.66
N LEU A 119 -10.05 -3.49 11.69
CA LEU A 119 -10.80 -4.55 11.01
C LEU A 119 -11.56 -5.34 12.08
N CYS A 120 -12.83 -5.63 11.86
CA CYS A 120 -13.64 -6.33 12.84
C CYS A 120 -14.73 -7.20 12.22
N ALA A 121 -15.12 -8.22 12.95
CA ALA A 121 -16.20 -9.12 12.60
C ALA A 121 -16.94 -9.55 13.85
N ARG A 122 -18.20 -9.95 13.71
CA ARG A 122 -19.01 -10.41 14.84
C ARG A 122 -18.41 -11.67 15.45
N GLN A 123 -18.33 -11.70 16.77
CA GLN A 123 -17.86 -12.88 17.49
C GLN A 123 -18.81 -14.05 17.22
N SER A 124 -18.23 -15.23 16.96
CA SER A 124 -18.98 -16.47 16.82
C SER A 124 -18.16 -17.64 17.36
N PRO A 125 -18.75 -18.81 17.61
CA PRO A 125 -17.99 -20.01 17.99
C PRO A 125 -16.92 -20.43 16.96
N ARG A 126 -17.03 -19.94 15.71
CA ARG A 126 -16.06 -20.19 14.63
C ARG A 126 -15.00 -19.10 14.51
N LEU A 127 -15.26 -17.92 15.08
CA LEU A 127 -14.40 -16.75 14.96
C LEU A 127 -14.18 -16.13 16.33
N ASP A 128 -13.10 -16.58 16.97
CA ASP A 128 -12.50 -15.95 18.14
C ASP A 128 -11.27 -15.09 17.74
N SER A 129 -10.61 -14.49 18.73
CA SER A 129 -9.40 -13.69 18.50
C SER A 129 -8.25 -14.49 17.87
N GLU A 130 -8.13 -15.78 18.18
CA GLU A 130 -7.04 -16.61 17.66
C GLU A 130 -7.31 -17.03 16.21
N ALA A 131 -8.55 -17.38 15.89
CA ALA A 131 -9.01 -17.67 14.54
C ALA A 131 -8.88 -16.46 13.63
N LEU A 132 -9.32 -15.26 14.06
CA LEU A 132 -9.12 -14.05 13.26
C LEU A 132 -7.64 -13.73 13.10
N SER A 133 -6.82 -13.90 14.14
CA SER A 133 -5.37 -13.67 14.04
C SER A 133 -4.70 -14.65 13.08
N ARG A 134 -5.05 -15.95 13.11
CA ARG A 134 -4.53 -16.96 12.18
C ARG A 134 -4.92 -16.65 10.74
N LEU A 135 -6.20 -16.32 10.52
CA LEU A 135 -6.70 -15.93 9.21
C LEU A 135 -5.97 -14.67 8.70
N CYS A 136 -5.74 -13.70 9.58
CA CYS A 136 -4.94 -12.51 9.30
C CYS A 136 -3.46 -12.82 8.98
N ASP A 137 -2.86 -13.81 9.64
CA ASP A 137 -1.48 -14.25 9.42
C ASP A 137 -1.35 -15.01 8.07
N GLU A 138 -2.28 -15.89 7.74
CA GLU A 138 -2.38 -16.55 6.42
C GLU A 138 -2.48 -15.51 5.30
N LEU A 139 -3.29 -14.47 5.51
CA LEU A 139 -3.52 -13.40 4.53
C LEU A 139 -2.38 -12.38 4.41
N GLN A 140 -1.49 -12.29 5.39
CA GLN A 140 -0.25 -11.50 5.27
C GLN A 140 0.75 -12.14 4.28
N THR A 141 0.60 -13.44 4.01
CA THR A 141 1.48 -14.18 3.09
C THR A 141 0.95 -14.24 1.65
N SER A 142 -0.33 -13.88 1.42
CA SER A 142 -0.99 -14.11 0.13
C SER A 142 -2.23 -13.24 -0.16
N GLY A 143 -2.43 -12.09 0.52
CA GLY A 143 -3.70 -11.33 0.44
C GLY A 143 -3.59 -9.80 0.46
N PRO A 144 -4.73 -9.06 0.47
CA PRO A 144 -4.81 -7.59 0.38
C PRO A 144 -4.05 -6.82 1.47
N LEU A 145 -3.78 -7.46 2.61
CA LEU A 145 -3.07 -6.88 3.75
C LEU A 145 -1.55 -6.93 3.57
N GLU A 146 -1.03 -7.86 2.76
CA GLU A 146 0.33 -7.79 2.22
C GLU A 146 0.51 -6.47 1.44
N TYR A 147 -0.49 -6.10 0.67
CA TYR A 147 -0.55 -4.84 -0.07
C TYR A 147 -0.47 -3.62 0.84
N GLY A 148 -1.15 -3.61 1.99
CA GLY A 148 -1.01 -2.57 3.03
C GLY A 148 0.43 -2.47 3.58
N ALA A 149 1.11 -3.60 3.74
CA ALA A 149 2.53 -3.66 4.13
C ALA A 149 3.48 -3.12 3.05
N ARG A 150 3.11 -3.27 1.77
CA ARG A 150 3.81 -2.68 0.62
C ARG A 150 3.67 -1.15 0.50
N LEU A 151 2.71 -0.52 1.21
CA LEU A 151 2.47 0.94 1.18
C LEU A 151 3.25 1.70 2.29
N GLY A 152 4.29 1.08 2.88
CA GLY A 152 5.17 1.71 3.87
C GLY A 152 4.49 1.99 5.22
N GLY A 153 3.26 1.50 5.42
CA GLY A 153 2.64 1.43 6.74
C GLY A 153 3.24 0.26 7.53
N ARG A 154 3.22 0.34 8.86
CA ARG A 154 3.62 -0.77 9.75
C ARG A 154 2.63 -1.96 9.71
N PHE A 155 2.06 -2.31 8.55
CA PHE A 155 1.27 -3.53 8.35
C PHE A 155 2.14 -4.80 8.37
N ASN A 156 3.37 -4.74 8.92
CA ASN A 156 4.33 -5.85 8.90
C ASN A 156 3.92 -7.01 9.83
N ALA A 157 2.88 -6.81 10.62
CA ALA A 157 2.18 -7.83 11.39
C ALA A 157 0.80 -7.26 11.76
N LEU A 158 -0.27 -8.07 11.68
CA LEU A 158 -1.52 -7.73 12.34
C LEU A 158 -1.34 -7.92 13.83
N ALA A 159 -1.85 -6.96 14.60
CA ALA A 159 -1.88 -7.10 16.04
C ALA A 159 -2.78 -8.30 16.41
N ARG A 160 -2.42 -8.99 17.49
CA ARG A 160 -3.26 -10.06 18.03
C ARG A 160 -4.66 -9.49 18.28
N ALA A 161 -5.65 -10.13 17.67
CA ALA A 161 -7.01 -9.64 17.74
C ALA A 161 -7.50 -9.62 19.20
N ALA A 162 -8.43 -8.74 19.49
CA ALA A 162 -9.03 -8.62 20.82
C ALA A 162 -10.55 -8.57 20.71
N GLU A 163 -11.22 -9.08 21.73
CA GLU A 163 -12.66 -8.96 21.87
C GLU A 163 -13.04 -7.56 22.36
N HIS A 164 -14.06 -6.97 21.74
CA HIS A 164 -14.61 -5.69 22.14
C HIS A 164 -16.09 -5.60 21.77
N ALA A 165 -16.96 -5.48 22.77
CA ALA A 165 -18.41 -5.28 22.58
C ALA A 165 -19.08 -6.30 21.63
N GLY A 166 -18.72 -7.58 21.73
CA GLY A 166 -19.26 -8.65 20.87
C GLY A 166 -18.63 -8.73 19.47
N LEU A 167 -17.60 -7.95 19.20
CA LEU A 167 -16.77 -8.00 18.00
C LEU A 167 -15.39 -8.59 18.32
N ILE A 168 -14.82 -9.27 17.34
CA ILE A 168 -13.38 -9.54 17.27
C ILE A 168 -12.75 -8.44 16.42
N VAL A 169 -11.76 -7.74 16.96
CA VAL A 169 -11.14 -6.56 16.34
C VAL A 169 -9.64 -6.75 16.19
N THR A 170 -9.05 -6.29 15.10
CA THR A 170 -7.60 -6.21 14.90
C THR A 170 -7.20 -4.91 14.17
N THR A 171 -5.91 -4.60 14.16
CA THR A 171 -5.32 -3.42 13.52
C THR A 171 -3.96 -3.76 12.92
N PRO A 172 -3.56 -3.11 11.81
CA PRO A 172 -2.34 -3.43 11.07
C PRO A 172 -1.09 -2.79 11.70
N ASP A 173 -0.85 -3.07 12.97
CA ASP A 173 0.41 -2.74 13.65
C ASP A 173 0.65 -3.78 14.74
N GLY A 174 1.44 -4.80 14.43
CA GLY A 174 1.69 -5.96 15.29
C GLY A 174 2.34 -5.65 16.63
N SER A 175 2.83 -4.42 16.84
CA SER A 175 3.28 -3.93 18.15
C SER A 175 2.15 -3.37 19.02
N THR A 176 0.93 -3.27 18.47
CA THR A 176 -0.21 -2.66 19.14
C THR A 176 -0.89 -3.65 20.08
N ASP A 177 -1.09 -3.22 21.32
CA ASP A 177 -2.10 -3.83 22.19
C ASP A 177 -3.48 -3.40 21.70
N VAL A 178 -4.15 -4.27 20.94
CA VAL A 178 -5.48 -4.01 20.35
C VAL A 178 -6.50 -3.74 21.44
N LYS A 179 -6.47 -4.53 22.53
CA LYS A 179 -7.41 -4.39 23.65
C LYS A 179 -7.29 -3.00 24.29
N ALA A 180 -6.06 -2.53 24.51
CA ALA A 180 -5.82 -1.18 25.00
C ALA A 180 -6.19 -0.10 23.97
N ALA A 181 -6.12 -0.39 22.67
CA ALA A 181 -6.46 0.56 21.61
C ALA A 181 -7.99 0.73 21.47
N VAL A 182 -8.75 -0.35 21.44
CA VAL A 182 -10.22 -0.30 21.31
C VAL A 182 -10.89 0.25 22.57
N THR A 183 -10.35 0.00 23.77
CA THR A 183 -10.87 0.58 25.02
C THR A 183 -10.67 2.09 25.15
N ARG A 184 -9.83 2.70 24.29
CA ARG A 184 -9.67 4.18 24.22
C ARG A 184 -10.69 4.85 23.31
N ILE A 185 -11.44 4.07 22.51
CA ILE A 185 -12.50 4.62 21.69
C ILE A 185 -13.58 5.12 22.63
N VAL A 186 -14.04 6.36 22.40
CA VAL A 186 -15.16 6.95 23.12
C VAL A 186 -16.32 7.00 22.12
N PRO A 187 -17.26 6.03 22.17
CA PRO A 187 -18.34 5.95 21.21
C PRO A 187 -19.18 7.22 21.21
N VAL A 188 -19.56 7.67 20.02
CA VAL A 188 -20.47 8.81 19.84
C VAL A 188 -21.58 8.38 18.91
N GLU A 189 -22.82 8.78 19.22
CA GLU A 189 -23.94 8.53 18.32
C GLU A 189 -23.76 9.33 17.03
N ARG A 190 -23.76 8.62 15.89
CA ARG A 190 -23.63 9.19 14.54
C ARG A 190 -24.89 8.84 13.76
N PRO A 191 -25.97 9.65 13.80
CA PRO A 191 -27.22 9.35 13.10
C PRO A 191 -27.02 9.17 11.58
N GLU A 192 -26.02 9.85 11.01
CA GLU A 192 -25.62 9.67 9.62
C GLU A 192 -25.17 8.24 9.28
N LEU A 193 -24.65 7.47 10.24
CA LEU A 193 -24.17 6.10 10.02
C LEU A 193 -25.33 5.18 9.62
N ALA A 194 -26.44 5.22 10.36
CA ALA A 194 -27.62 4.41 10.08
C ALA A 194 -28.28 4.82 8.75
N ALA A 195 -28.38 6.13 8.50
CA ALA A 195 -28.92 6.66 7.24
C ALA A 195 -28.09 6.23 6.03
N ALA A 196 -26.75 6.25 6.15
CA ALA A 196 -25.84 5.86 5.09
C ALA A 196 -25.88 4.34 4.83
N PHE A 197 -25.97 3.50 5.88
CA PHE A 197 -26.16 2.05 5.69
C PHE A 197 -27.48 1.71 5.00
N GLU A 198 -28.58 2.34 5.41
CA GLU A 198 -29.91 2.03 4.87
C GLU A 198 -29.99 2.23 3.35
N VAL A 199 -29.34 3.27 2.81
CA VAL A 199 -29.37 3.55 1.37
C VAL A 199 -28.55 2.59 0.51
N VAL A 200 -27.59 1.87 1.11
CA VAL A 200 -26.76 0.88 0.40
C VAL A 200 -26.91 -0.55 0.94
N LYS A 201 -27.91 -0.83 1.79
CA LYS A 201 -28.08 -2.10 2.51
C LYS A 201 -28.09 -3.35 1.61
N ASP A 202 -28.56 -3.20 0.38
CA ASP A 202 -28.71 -4.29 -0.58
C ASP A 202 -27.42 -4.60 -1.34
N TRP A 203 -26.43 -3.72 -1.28
CA TRP A 203 -25.13 -3.90 -1.92
C TRP A 203 -24.21 -4.79 -1.08
N PRO A 204 -23.45 -5.69 -1.69
CA PRO A 204 -22.56 -6.58 -0.95
C PRO A 204 -21.36 -5.85 -0.34
N ILE A 205 -20.85 -4.82 -1.02
CA ILE A 205 -19.80 -3.95 -0.49
C ILE A 205 -20.40 -2.57 -0.29
N GLN A 206 -20.23 -2.04 0.90
CA GLN A 206 -20.80 -0.77 1.34
C GLN A 206 -19.68 0.07 1.95
N ILE A 207 -19.47 1.27 1.43
CA ILE A 207 -18.43 2.18 1.91
C ILE A 207 -19.10 3.50 2.24
N LEU A 208 -19.00 3.89 3.50
CA LEU A 208 -19.64 5.08 4.03
C LEU A 208 -18.56 6.10 4.34
N LEU A 209 -18.68 7.30 3.78
CA LEU A 209 -17.90 8.47 4.10
C LEU A 209 -18.73 9.37 5.00
N LEU A 210 -18.25 9.56 6.23
CA LEU A 210 -18.94 10.22 7.34
C LEU A 210 -18.08 11.37 7.89
N PRO A 211 -17.84 12.46 7.13
CA PRO A 211 -16.98 13.55 7.58
C PRO A 211 -17.49 14.16 8.88
N PRO A 212 -16.70 14.16 9.98
CA PRO A 212 -17.14 14.74 11.23
C PRO A 212 -17.53 16.22 11.09
N GLU A 213 -18.54 16.67 11.84
CA GLU A 213 -19.03 18.06 11.78
C GLU A 213 -17.89 19.07 12.02
N TYR A 214 -17.01 18.79 12.98
CA TYR A 214 -15.87 19.68 13.26
C TYR A 214 -14.90 19.77 12.07
N VAL A 215 -14.73 18.69 11.29
CA VAL A 215 -13.86 18.70 10.09
C VAL A 215 -14.49 19.58 9.01
N ARG A 216 -15.79 19.43 8.76
CA ARG A 216 -16.52 20.25 7.78
C ARG A 216 -16.51 21.73 8.17
N ARG A 217 -16.74 22.04 9.45
CA ARG A 217 -16.65 23.41 9.99
C ARG A 217 -15.24 23.99 9.89
N THR A 218 -14.23 23.23 10.32
CA THR A 218 -12.83 23.64 10.25
C THR A 218 -12.39 23.91 8.82
N MET A 219 -12.82 23.08 7.88
CA MET A 219 -12.54 23.25 6.46
C MET A 219 -13.18 24.54 5.92
N ARG A 220 -14.45 24.82 6.27
CA ARG A 220 -15.13 26.05 5.89
C ARG A 220 -14.43 27.31 6.43
N GLU A 221 -14.02 27.27 7.71
CA GLU A 221 -13.42 28.43 8.38
C GLU A 221 -11.96 28.66 7.97
N LEU A 222 -11.15 27.60 7.89
CA LEU A 222 -9.71 27.71 7.63
C LEU A 222 -9.34 27.63 6.14
N MET A 223 -10.22 27.07 5.32
CA MET A 223 -9.99 26.84 3.89
C MET A 223 -11.20 27.30 3.08
N PRO A 224 -11.49 28.61 3.03
CA PRO A 224 -12.67 29.15 2.34
C PRO A 224 -12.69 28.76 0.85
N THR A 225 -11.51 28.56 0.26
CA THR A 225 -11.33 27.99 -1.08
C THR A 225 -10.82 26.56 -1.01
N LEU A 226 -11.41 25.64 -1.77
CA LEU A 226 -10.88 24.28 -1.91
C LEU A 226 -9.49 24.31 -2.55
N PRO A 227 -8.61 23.37 -2.19
CA PRO A 227 -7.38 23.14 -2.92
C PRO A 227 -7.62 22.82 -4.40
N ARG A 228 -6.66 23.16 -5.27
CA ARG A 228 -6.75 22.87 -6.72
C ARG A 228 -7.02 21.40 -7.05
N HIS A 229 -6.45 20.47 -6.28
CA HIS A 229 -6.68 19.03 -6.43
C HIS A 229 -8.11 18.58 -6.10
N LEU A 230 -8.91 19.41 -5.44
CA LEU A 230 -10.34 19.18 -5.18
C LEU A 230 -11.24 20.06 -6.07
N GLY A 231 -10.73 20.59 -7.18
CA GLY A 231 -11.48 21.46 -8.11
C GLY A 231 -11.15 22.94 -7.97
N GLY A 232 -10.70 23.39 -6.80
CA GLY A 232 -10.63 24.81 -6.46
C GLY A 232 -11.99 25.37 -6.02
N GLY A 233 -12.18 26.70 -6.12
CA GLY A 233 -13.48 27.32 -5.84
C GLY A 233 -13.91 27.31 -4.36
N PRO A 234 -15.16 27.70 -4.07
CA PRO A 234 -15.68 27.80 -2.71
C PRO A 234 -15.78 26.45 -1.98
N SER A 235 -15.37 26.42 -0.70
CA SER A 235 -15.40 25.19 0.13
C SER A 235 -16.79 24.83 0.66
N ASP A 236 -17.74 25.75 0.62
CA ASP A 236 -19.14 25.50 0.96
C ASP A 236 -19.80 24.51 0.00
N VAL A 237 -19.37 24.47 -1.27
CA VAL A 237 -19.79 23.45 -2.25
C VAL A 237 -19.57 22.04 -1.70
N LEU A 238 -18.41 21.76 -1.11
CA LEU A 238 -18.12 20.45 -0.53
C LEU A 238 -18.70 20.33 0.89
N THR A 239 -18.57 21.35 1.73
CA THR A 239 -18.94 21.23 3.16
C THR A 239 -20.45 21.27 3.42
N ASP A 240 -21.25 21.91 2.56
CA ASP A 240 -22.72 21.79 2.52
C ASP A 240 -23.17 20.65 1.60
N GLY A 241 -22.44 20.38 0.52
CA GLY A 241 -22.79 19.33 -0.44
C GLY A 241 -22.57 17.91 0.08
N LEU A 242 -21.61 17.70 0.97
CA LEU A 242 -21.26 16.38 1.53
C LEU A 242 -21.45 16.40 3.05
N VAL A 243 -22.65 16.00 3.50
CA VAL A 243 -22.93 15.66 4.90
C VAL A 243 -22.43 14.24 5.19
N TRP A 244 -22.80 13.31 4.33
CA TRP A 244 -22.25 11.95 4.25
C TRP A 244 -22.35 11.44 2.81
N ALA A 245 -21.57 10.43 2.47
CA ALA A 245 -21.74 9.68 1.23
C ALA A 245 -21.72 8.17 1.50
N ALA A 246 -22.45 7.42 0.70
CA ALA A 246 -22.47 5.97 0.72
C ALA A 246 -22.20 5.46 -0.69
N VAL A 247 -21.33 4.46 -0.81
CA VAL A 247 -21.02 3.78 -2.05
C VAL A 247 -21.41 2.33 -1.90
N GLY A 248 -22.35 1.88 -2.72
CA GLY A 248 -22.69 0.48 -2.89
C GLY A 248 -22.01 -0.08 -4.13
N ILE A 249 -21.39 -1.26 -4.03
CA ILE A 249 -20.71 -1.91 -5.17
C ILE A 249 -21.18 -3.36 -5.25
N ASP A 250 -21.54 -3.80 -6.45
CA ASP A 250 -21.78 -5.20 -6.81
C ASP A 250 -20.81 -5.61 -7.92
N PRO A 251 -19.66 -6.18 -7.53
CA PRO A 251 -18.65 -6.52 -8.51
C PRO A 251 -19.01 -7.70 -9.44
N ALA A 252 -20.01 -8.54 -9.15
CA ALA A 252 -20.47 -9.55 -10.13
C ALA A 252 -21.10 -8.87 -11.32
N ARG A 253 -21.96 -7.91 -11.00
CA ARG A 253 -22.74 -7.17 -11.97
C ARG A 253 -21.94 -6.03 -12.58
N LEU A 254 -20.74 -5.78 -12.06
CA LEU A 254 -19.88 -4.66 -12.43
C LEU A 254 -20.66 -3.34 -12.30
N ASP A 255 -21.48 -3.24 -11.25
CA ASP A 255 -22.41 -2.13 -10.99
C ASP A 255 -22.01 -1.45 -9.67
N GLY A 256 -22.33 -0.17 -9.56
CA GLY A 256 -22.10 0.58 -8.34
C GLY A 256 -22.94 1.84 -8.28
N GLU A 257 -23.20 2.31 -7.09
CA GLU A 257 -23.96 3.54 -6.85
C GLU A 257 -23.29 4.36 -5.75
N LEU A 258 -22.97 5.61 -6.07
CA LEU A 258 -22.58 6.63 -5.10
C LEU A 258 -23.81 7.49 -4.78
N ILE A 259 -24.14 7.56 -3.51
CA ILE A 259 -25.21 8.39 -2.96
C ILE A 259 -24.55 9.40 -2.02
N VAL A 260 -24.76 10.69 -2.27
CA VAL A 260 -24.27 11.78 -1.41
C VAL A 260 -25.45 12.50 -0.81
N GLN A 261 -25.48 12.62 0.51
CA GLN A 261 -26.42 13.47 1.22
C GLN A 261 -25.84 14.87 1.36
N SER A 262 -26.58 15.87 0.89
CA SER A 262 -26.28 17.28 1.10
C SER A 262 -27.14 17.86 2.21
N ARG A 263 -26.78 19.07 2.66
CA ARG A 263 -27.51 19.82 3.69
C ARG A 263 -28.87 20.34 3.21
N SER A 264 -29.04 20.54 1.91
CA SER A 264 -30.28 21.03 1.28
C SER A 264 -30.31 20.72 -0.21
N ALA A 265 -31.49 20.89 -0.83
CA ALA A 265 -31.70 20.80 -2.27
C ALA A 265 -30.82 21.79 -3.07
N GLU A 266 -30.56 22.98 -2.51
CA GLU A 266 -29.66 23.96 -3.14
C GLU A 266 -28.20 23.53 -3.08
N ALA A 267 -27.78 22.94 -1.95
CA ALA A 267 -26.41 22.47 -1.76
C ALA A 267 -26.08 21.29 -2.70
N VAL A 268 -27.02 20.37 -2.90
CA VAL A 268 -26.85 19.26 -3.84
C VAL A 268 -26.81 19.75 -5.29
N GLY A 269 -27.59 20.77 -5.65
CA GLY A 269 -27.53 21.40 -6.97
C GLY A 269 -26.14 21.98 -7.26
N ARG A 270 -25.58 22.74 -6.32
CA ARG A 270 -24.20 23.25 -6.43
C ARG A 270 -23.17 22.14 -6.51
N LEU A 271 -23.31 21.08 -5.72
CA LEU A 271 -22.40 19.94 -5.77
C LEU A 271 -22.46 19.23 -7.12
N ALA A 272 -23.66 18.99 -7.65
CA ALA A 272 -23.87 18.32 -8.94
C ALA A 272 -23.23 19.11 -10.10
N GLU A 273 -23.39 20.43 -10.11
CA GLU A 273 -22.76 21.32 -11.09
C GLU A 273 -21.22 21.34 -10.97
N TYR A 274 -20.70 21.24 -9.74
CA TYR A 274 -19.27 21.33 -9.49
C TYR A 274 -18.52 20.00 -9.63
N LEU A 275 -19.23 18.87 -9.51
CA LEU A 275 -18.67 17.52 -9.54
C LEU A 275 -17.77 17.25 -10.76
N PRO A 276 -18.12 17.61 -12.01
CA PRO A 276 -17.23 17.40 -13.15
C PRO A 276 -15.88 18.10 -13.02
N THR A 277 -15.86 19.30 -12.43
CA THR A 277 -14.62 20.05 -12.13
C THR A 277 -13.79 19.33 -11.09
N MET A 278 -14.43 18.84 -10.01
CA MET A 278 -13.76 18.07 -8.97
C MET A 278 -13.13 16.78 -9.53
N LEU A 279 -13.89 16.01 -10.33
CA LEU A 279 -13.41 14.77 -10.93
C LEU A 279 -12.23 15.02 -11.88
N ARG A 280 -12.33 16.06 -12.73
CA ARG A 280 -11.24 16.45 -13.63
C ARG A 280 -9.99 16.86 -12.87
N SER A 281 -10.13 17.69 -11.84
CA SER A 281 -9.00 18.10 -11.00
C SER A 281 -8.37 16.93 -10.25
N ALA A 282 -9.18 16.00 -9.73
CA ALA A 282 -8.67 14.79 -9.10
C ALA A 282 -7.85 13.95 -10.09
N CYS A 283 -8.31 13.77 -11.33
CA CYS A 283 -7.55 13.07 -12.38
C CYS A 283 -6.24 13.78 -12.74
N ASN A 284 -6.22 15.11 -12.79
CA ASN A 284 -5.05 15.89 -13.19
C ASN A 284 -3.98 16.02 -12.10
N GLU A 285 -4.39 15.99 -10.83
CA GLU A 285 -3.55 16.31 -9.67
C GLU A 285 -3.32 15.09 -8.75
N LEU A 286 -3.65 13.87 -9.22
CA LEU A 286 -3.47 12.62 -8.47
C LEU A 286 -2.00 12.45 -8.02
N PRO A 287 -1.70 12.66 -6.73
CA PRO A 287 -0.31 12.67 -6.27
C PRO A 287 0.24 11.25 -6.29
N GLY A 288 1.38 11.04 -6.95
CA GLY A 288 2.05 9.73 -6.99
C GLY A 288 1.69 8.85 -8.18
N VAL A 289 0.78 9.28 -9.07
CA VAL A 289 0.62 8.64 -10.38
C VAL A 289 1.70 9.18 -11.31
N GLY A 290 2.60 8.31 -11.79
CA GLY A 290 3.67 8.69 -12.72
C GLY A 290 3.11 9.29 -14.02
N GLU A 291 3.85 10.21 -14.66
CA GLU A 291 3.42 10.90 -15.89
C GLU A 291 2.98 9.93 -17.00
N HIS A 292 3.59 8.74 -17.04
CA HIS A 292 3.30 7.66 -17.99
C HIS A 292 1.90 7.02 -17.84
N ILE A 293 1.28 7.07 -16.65
CA ILE A 293 -0.06 6.48 -16.39
C ILE A 293 -1.18 7.51 -16.59
N ARG A 294 -0.85 8.80 -16.43
CA ARG A 294 -1.80 9.92 -16.52
C ARG A 294 -2.64 9.92 -17.81
N PRO A 295 -2.09 9.61 -19.01
CA PRO A 295 -2.89 9.53 -20.24
C PRO A 295 -4.00 8.48 -20.19
N GLU A 296 -3.75 7.34 -19.54
CA GLU A 296 -4.75 6.28 -19.40
C GLU A 296 -5.87 6.71 -18.45
N ILE A 297 -5.54 7.37 -17.34
CA ILE A 297 -6.54 7.91 -16.40
C ILE A 297 -7.40 8.99 -17.07
N ILE A 298 -6.79 9.88 -17.85
CA ILE A 298 -7.53 10.90 -18.60
C ILE A 298 -8.45 10.24 -19.63
N LYS A 299 -7.96 9.23 -20.35
CA LYS A 299 -8.77 8.44 -21.29
C LYS A 299 -9.92 7.71 -20.58
N ALA A 300 -9.68 7.21 -19.37
CA ALA A 300 -10.67 6.61 -18.50
C ALA A 300 -11.81 7.55 -18.19
N HIS A 301 -11.44 8.72 -17.67
CA HIS A 301 -12.39 9.75 -17.32
C HIS A 301 -13.19 10.20 -18.55
N ALA A 302 -12.54 10.44 -19.69
CA ALA A 302 -13.24 10.85 -20.91
C ALA A 302 -14.27 9.81 -21.39
N THR A 303 -13.98 8.52 -21.17
CA THR A 303 -14.87 7.41 -21.55
C THR A 303 -16.03 7.23 -20.55
N LEU A 304 -15.75 7.41 -19.25
CA LEU A 304 -16.70 7.17 -18.17
C LEU A 304 -17.58 8.37 -17.83
N ALA A 305 -17.09 9.60 -18.02
CA ALA A 305 -17.82 10.83 -17.65
C ALA A 305 -19.22 10.94 -18.27
N PRO A 306 -19.45 10.58 -19.56
CA PRO A 306 -20.80 10.59 -20.14
C PRO A 306 -21.76 9.55 -19.53
N LEU A 307 -21.20 8.49 -18.93
CA LEU A 307 -21.93 7.38 -18.33
C LEU A 307 -22.25 7.62 -16.85
N MET A 308 -21.54 8.56 -16.21
CA MET A 308 -21.75 8.98 -14.83
C MET A 308 -22.67 10.19 -14.76
N LYS A 309 -23.95 10.01 -15.11
CA LYS A 309 -24.94 11.09 -14.97
C LYS A 309 -25.36 11.24 -13.51
N ALA A 310 -25.04 12.40 -12.93
CA ALA A 310 -25.50 12.76 -11.60
C ALA A 310 -27.01 13.04 -11.65
N GLN A 311 -27.77 12.39 -10.79
CA GLN A 311 -29.19 12.60 -10.60
C GLN A 311 -29.41 13.26 -9.24
N VAL A 312 -30.17 14.35 -9.21
CA VAL A 312 -30.52 15.05 -7.98
C VAL A 312 -31.93 14.64 -7.57
N GLU A 313 -32.06 14.07 -6.38
CA GLU A 313 -33.33 13.66 -5.78
C GLU A 313 -33.49 14.33 -4.41
N GLY A 314 -34.28 15.41 -4.34
CA GLY A 314 -34.42 16.19 -3.11
C GLY A 314 -33.09 16.83 -2.70
N ASP A 315 -32.54 16.40 -1.57
CA ASP A 315 -31.24 16.83 -1.04
C ASP A 315 -30.13 15.78 -1.23
N ARG A 316 -30.35 14.80 -2.13
CA ARG A 316 -29.39 13.73 -2.43
C ARG A 316 -28.91 13.76 -3.86
N LEU A 317 -27.63 13.50 -4.03
CA LEU A 317 -26.99 13.24 -5.32
C LEU A 317 -26.84 11.73 -5.49
N ARG A 318 -27.28 11.18 -6.61
CA ARG A 318 -27.05 9.80 -7.01
C ARG A 318 -26.21 9.74 -8.27
N LEU A 319 -25.23 8.84 -8.26
CA LEU A 319 -24.33 8.58 -9.37
C LEU A 319 -24.23 7.06 -9.53
N ARG A 320 -24.83 6.52 -10.59
CA ARG A 320 -24.73 5.10 -10.89
C ARG A 320 -23.62 4.84 -11.91
N LEU A 321 -22.80 3.84 -11.61
CA LEU A 321 -21.82 3.26 -12.49
C LEU A 321 -22.45 1.99 -13.08
N GLY A 322 -23.13 2.07 -14.24
CA GLY A 322 -23.66 0.86 -14.88
C GLY A 322 -24.97 0.99 -15.66
N GLU A 323 -25.08 1.94 -16.60
CA GLU A 323 -26.12 1.80 -17.64
C GLU A 323 -25.70 0.76 -18.69
N PRO A 324 -26.64 0.04 -19.34
CA PRO A 324 -26.34 -0.88 -20.44
C PRO A 324 -25.60 -0.14 -21.56
N GLY A 325 -24.29 -0.37 -21.69
CA GLY A 325 -23.40 0.35 -22.61
C GLY A 325 -22.19 1.02 -21.94
N ALA A 326 -22.18 1.16 -20.61
CA ALA A 326 -20.98 1.38 -19.81
C ALA A 326 -20.15 0.08 -19.78
N THR A 327 -19.52 -0.21 -20.91
CA THR A 327 -18.90 -1.50 -21.26
C THR A 327 -17.81 -1.95 -20.28
N GLU A 328 -17.53 -3.25 -20.32
CA GLU A 328 -16.32 -3.95 -19.86
C GLU A 328 -15.01 -3.12 -20.04
N ALA A 329 -14.93 -2.27 -21.06
CA ALA A 329 -13.82 -1.35 -21.31
C ALA A 329 -13.67 -0.26 -20.24
N GLY A 330 -14.77 0.35 -19.77
CA GLY A 330 -14.74 1.35 -18.71
C GLY A 330 -14.28 0.77 -17.37
N LEU A 331 -14.71 -0.45 -17.07
CA LEU A 331 -14.33 -1.14 -15.84
C LEU A 331 -12.89 -1.70 -15.90
N ARG A 332 -12.47 -2.29 -17.03
CA ARG A 332 -11.06 -2.64 -17.27
C ARG A 332 -10.14 -1.46 -17.05
N LEU A 333 -10.60 -0.27 -17.43
CA LEU A 333 -9.83 0.95 -17.33
C LEU A 333 -9.81 1.54 -15.91
N VAL A 334 -10.90 1.43 -15.13
CA VAL A 334 -10.87 1.68 -13.67
C VAL A 334 -9.90 0.72 -13.01
N ALA A 335 -9.99 -0.57 -13.34
CA ALA A 335 -9.19 -1.59 -12.70
C ALA A 335 -7.69 -1.49 -13.08
N ARG A 336 -7.36 -1.13 -14.34
CA ARG A 336 -6.00 -0.71 -14.74
C ARG A 336 -5.53 0.53 -14.00
N THR A 337 -6.39 1.52 -13.83
CA THR A 337 -6.06 2.74 -13.06
C THR A 337 -5.78 2.41 -11.60
N VAL A 338 -6.53 1.47 -11.01
CA VAL A 338 -6.31 0.95 -9.66
C VAL A 338 -4.99 0.20 -9.56
N ALA A 339 -4.70 -0.72 -10.49
CA ALA A 339 -3.43 -1.44 -10.55
C ALA A 339 -2.24 -0.50 -10.75
N ALA A 340 -2.34 0.46 -11.66
CA ALA A 340 -1.30 1.43 -11.93
C ALA A 340 -1.09 2.40 -10.75
N THR A 341 -2.17 2.80 -10.06
CA THR A 341 -2.10 3.55 -8.81
C THR A 341 -1.43 2.71 -7.72
N HIS A 342 -1.74 1.42 -7.64
CA HIS A 342 -1.08 0.52 -6.70
C HIS A 342 0.43 0.44 -6.95
N ASP A 343 0.84 0.14 -8.18
CA ASP A 343 2.24 0.01 -8.54
C ASP A 343 3.01 1.29 -8.21
N ALA A 344 2.41 2.44 -8.45
CA ALA A 344 3.01 3.74 -8.16
C ALA A 344 3.13 4.05 -6.66
N ILE A 345 2.24 3.52 -5.80
CA ILE A 345 2.43 3.63 -4.34
C ILE A 345 3.49 2.63 -3.85
N GLY A 346 3.49 1.39 -4.35
CA GLY A 346 4.54 0.41 -4.04
C GLY A 346 5.93 0.94 -4.42
N HIS A 347 6.02 1.65 -5.54
CA HIS A 347 7.23 2.32 -6.02
C HIS A 347 7.80 3.31 -5.00
N ARG A 348 6.95 4.12 -4.36
CA ARG A 348 7.39 5.09 -3.36
C ARG A 348 7.96 4.45 -2.10
N THR A 349 7.35 3.35 -1.65
CA THR A 349 7.87 2.59 -0.51
C THR A 349 9.28 2.06 -0.78
N ARG A 350 9.52 1.51 -1.97
CA ARG A 350 10.83 1.00 -2.37
C ARG A 350 11.89 2.11 -2.42
N ILE A 351 11.53 3.30 -2.90
CA ILE A 351 12.40 4.49 -2.85
C ILE A 351 12.77 4.82 -1.40
N ASP A 352 11.79 4.85 -0.49
CA ASP A 352 12.05 5.16 0.93
C ASP A 352 12.91 4.07 1.59
N GLN A 353 12.72 2.79 1.24
CA GLN A 353 13.57 1.69 1.70
C GLN A 353 15.01 1.84 1.21
N PHE A 354 15.23 2.14 -0.08
CA PHE A 354 16.56 2.38 -0.64
C PHE A 354 17.27 3.55 0.05
N LYS A 355 16.55 4.66 0.27
CA LYS A 355 17.09 5.81 1.01
C LYS A 355 17.49 5.45 2.44
N GLN A 356 16.67 4.66 3.15
CA GLN A 356 16.98 4.23 4.51
C GLN A 356 18.15 3.23 4.54
N ILE A 357 18.25 2.33 3.57
CA ILE A 357 19.39 1.41 3.40
C ILE A 357 20.67 2.20 3.19
N MET A 358 20.66 3.14 2.23
CA MET A 358 21.83 3.96 1.94
C MET A 358 22.22 4.84 3.14
N LEU A 359 21.25 5.44 3.84
CA LEU A 359 21.51 6.15 5.09
C LEU A 359 22.16 5.24 6.13
N GLY A 360 21.71 3.99 6.25
CA GLY A 360 22.34 2.97 7.09
C GLY A 360 23.79 2.67 6.70
N MET A 361 24.06 2.52 5.39
CA MET A 361 25.41 2.33 4.86
C MET A 361 26.33 3.53 5.12
N HIS A 362 25.84 4.76 4.96
CA HIS A 362 26.59 5.98 5.27
C HIS A 362 26.87 6.11 6.78
N ASN A 363 25.88 5.84 7.63
CA ASN A 363 26.08 5.82 9.08
C ASN A 363 27.05 4.72 9.54
N TYR A 364 27.13 3.60 8.80
CA TYR A 364 28.17 2.59 9.00
C TYR A 364 29.53 3.14 8.55
N HIS A 365 29.63 3.70 7.34
CA HIS A 365 30.86 4.30 6.81
C HIS A 365 31.44 5.37 7.73
N ASP A 366 30.61 6.26 8.29
CA ASP A 366 31.07 7.29 9.23
C ASP A 366 31.80 6.72 10.45
N ARG A 367 31.35 5.56 10.94
CA ARG A 367 31.91 4.87 12.10
C ARG A 367 33.10 3.98 11.76
N HIS A 368 33.06 3.32 10.60
CA HIS A 368 34.00 2.26 10.23
C HIS A 368 35.02 2.68 9.15
N ARG A 369 34.84 3.87 8.56
CA ARG A 369 35.63 4.47 7.46
C ARG A 369 35.60 3.72 6.13
N SER A 370 34.80 2.66 6.04
CA SER A 370 34.49 1.88 4.85
C SER A 370 33.02 1.51 4.81
N PHE A 371 32.50 1.22 3.62
CA PHE A 371 31.19 0.58 3.48
C PHE A 371 31.25 -0.87 3.99
N PRO A 372 30.11 -1.42 4.45
CA PRO A 372 30.03 -2.80 4.93
C PRO A 372 30.20 -3.81 3.78
N PRO A 373 30.75 -5.01 4.03
CA PRO A 373 31.40 -5.43 5.28
C PRO A 373 32.78 -4.80 5.46
N GLY A 374 33.07 -4.37 6.69
CA GLY A 374 34.36 -3.78 7.06
C GLY A 374 35.46 -4.83 7.25
N GLU A 375 36.69 -4.37 7.53
CA GLU A 375 37.89 -5.24 7.62
C GLU A 375 37.72 -6.39 8.62
N ARG A 376 37.13 -6.10 9.79
CA ARG A 376 36.95 -7.08 10.88
C ARG A 376 35.88 -8.13 10.58
N ASP A 377 35.03 -7.85 9.60
CA ASP A 377 33.91 -8.71 9.22
C ASP A 377 34.30 -9.63 8.05
N ARG A 378 35.56 -9.57 7.61
CA ARG A 378 36.10 -10.38 6.51
C ARG A 378 37.13 -11.37 7.03
N ASP A 379 37.20 -12.53 6.38
CA ASP A 379 38.25 -13.51 6.58
C ASP A 379 39.56 -13.11 5.87
N LYS A 380 40.59 -13.95 6.01
CA LYS A 380 41.90 -13.78 5.36
C LYS A 380 41.85 -13.75 3.83
N ASP A 381 40.78 -14.27 3.22
CA ASP A 381 40.57 -14.30 1.77
C ASP A 381 39.68 -13.12 1.31
N GLY A 382 39.31 -12.23 2.23
CA GLY A 382 38.51 -11.02 2.01
C GLY A 382 37.01 -11.27 1.98
N LYS A 383 36.54 -12.47 2.37
CA LYS A 383 35.12 -12.85 2.32
C LYS A 383 34.43 -12.61 3.66
N SER A 384 33.20 -12.12 3.62
CA SER A 384 32.35 -11.99 4.81
C SER A 384 31.44 -13.21 4.93
N GLY A 385 31.32 -13.78 6.13
CA GLY A 385 30.38 -14.87 6.41
C GLY A 385 28.90 -14.44 6.36
N LEU A 386 28.66 -13.13 6.50
CA LEU A 386 27.32 -12.52 6.56
C LEU A 386 27.18 -11.37 5.55
N SER A 387 25.94 -11.08 5.17
CA SER A 387 25.60 -9.96 4.28
C SER A 387 25.96 -8.58 4.85
N TRP A 388 26.27 -7.61 3.99
CA TRP A 388 26.27 -6.19 4.35
C TRP A 388 24.95 -5.76 5.01
N ARG A 389 23.83 -6.41 4.65
CA ARG A 389 22.50 -6.19 5.24
C ARG A 389 22.49 -6.49 6.74
N VAL A 390 23.22 -7.52 7.18
CA VAL A 390 23.35 -7.86 8.60
C VAL A 390 24.19 -6.81 9.32
N HIS A 391 25.28 -6.37 8.70
CA HIS A 391 26.23 -5.42 9.30
C HIS A 391 25.67 -4.01 9.52
N ILE A 392 24.65 -3.59 8.76
CA ILE A 392 24.00 -2.29 8.94
C ILE A 392 22.78 -2.31 9.88
N LEU A 393 22.38 -3.47 10.41
CA LEU A 393 21.23 -3.58 11.32
C LEU A 393 21.30 -2.59 12.51
N PRO A 394 22.46 -2.34 13.16
CA PRO A 394 22.55 -1.34 14.23
C PRO A 394 22.19 0.08 13.79
N GLN A 395 22.41 0.43 12.53
CA GLN A 395 22.08 1.73 11.93
C GLN A 395 20.61 1.83 11.49
N LEU A 396 19.88 0.70 11.50
CA LEU A 396 18.48 0.58 11.10
C LEU A 396 17.53 0.33 12.29
N ASP A 397 17.97 0.68 13.50
CA ASP A 397 17.27 0.40 14.77
C ASP A 397 16.96 -1.10 15.00
N GLN A 398 17.73 -2.00 14.37
CA GLN A 398 17.61 -3.47 14.51
C GLN A 398 18.71 -4.08 15.39
N TYR A 399 19.21 -3.32 16.38
CA TYR A 399 20.32 -3.74 17.25
C TYR A 399 20.05 -5.04 18.02
N GLN A 400 18.81 -5.27 18.44
CA GLN A 400 18.46 -6.52 19.14
C GLN A 400 18.61 -7.74 18.24
N LEU A 401 18.13 -7.65 16.99
CA LEU A 401 18.31 -8.71 16.00
C LEU A 401 19.80 -8.91 15.67
N TYR A 402 20.57 -7.82 15.52
CA TYR A 402 22.02 -7.89 15.27
C TYR A 402 22.76 -8.70 16.34
N LYS A 403 22.41 -8.50 17.62
CA LYS A 403 23.01 -9.25 18.74
C LYS A 403 22.70 -10.75 18.74
N GLU A 404 21.68 -11.19 18.02
CA GLU A 404 21.36 -12.61 17.91
C GLU A 404 22.30 -13.33 16.93
N PHE A 405 22.95 -12.63 16.01
CA PHE A 405 23.88 -13.23 15.05
C PHE A 405 25.21 -13.62 15.70
N ARG A 406 25.76 -14.76 15.26
CA ARG A 406 27.16 -15.11 15.48
C ARG A 406 27.96 -14.61 14.28
N LEU A 407 28.68 -13.51 14.49
CA LEU A 407 29.37 -12.77 13.40
C LEU A 407 30.60 -13.52 12.86
N ASP A 408 31.12 -14.47 13.62
CA ASP A 408 32.22 -15.38 13.28
C ASP A 408 31.78 -16.65 12.56
N GLU A 409 30.46 -16.85 12.41
CA GLU A 409 29.88 -18.00 11.69
C GLU A 409 29.26 -17.56 10.35
N PRO A 410 29.23 -18.44 9.33
CA PRO A 410 28.56 -18.13 8.08
C PRO A 410 27.04 -18.01 8.26
N TRP A 411 26.39 -17.34 7.31
CA TRP A 411 24.95 -17.10 7.32
C TRP A 411 24.08 -18.35 7.39
N ASP A 412 24.58 -19.48 6.88
CA ASP A 412 23.91 -20.77 6.81
C ASP A 412 24.28 -21.72 7.96
N SER A 413 25.02 -21.23 8.96
CA SER A 413 25.32 -22.02 10.16
C SER A 413 24.03 -22.48 10.86
N PRO A 414 24.06 -23.60 11.62
CA PRO A 414 22.89 -24.08 12.35
C PRO A 414 22.26 -23.03 13.29
N HIS A 415 23.05 -22.04 13.74
CA HIS A 415 22.57 -20.91 14.54
C HIS A 415 22.00 -19.79 13.66
N ASN A 416 22.81 -19.24 12.75
CA ASN A 416 22.45 -18.06 11.95
C ASN A 416 21.30 -18.32 10.97
N ARG A 417 21.18 -19.55 10.43
CA ARG A 417 20.10 -19.92 9.49
C ARG A 417 18.70 -19.71 10.08
N LYS A 418 18.54 -19.83 11.41
CA LYS A 418 17.26 -19.62 12.11
C LYS A 418 16.81 -18.15 12.07
N LEU A 419 17.72 -17.22 11.83
CA LEU A 419 17.45 -15.78 11.79
C LEU A 419 16.99 -15.30 10.41
N ILE A 420 17.05 -16.16 9.39
CA ILE A 420 16.59 -15.84 8.02
C ILE A 420 15.11 -15.42 8.04
N GLU A 421 14.28 -16.09 8.83
CA GLU A 421 12.85 -15.80 8.96
C GLU A 421 12.57 -14.44 9.63
N LYS A 422 13.55 -13.88 10.36
CA LYS A 422 13.45 -12.57 11.04
C LYS A 422 13.83 -11.39 10.15
N MET A 423 13.73 -11.54 8.82
CA MET A 423 14.09 -10.50 7.86
C MET A 423 13.37 -9.17 8.14
N PRO A 424 14.12 -8.07 8.40
CA PRO A 424 13.54 -6.75 8.55
C PRO A 424 12.76 -6.31 7.31
N ALA A 425 11.63 -5.63 7.52
CA ALA A 425 10.75 -5.18 6.45
C ALA A 425 11.42 -4.21 5.45
N ILE A 426 12.49 -3.52 5.87
CA ILE A 426 13.26 -2.63 4.99
C ILE A 426 13.93 -3.39 3.82
N TYR A 427 14.19 -4.69 3.95
CA TYR A 427 14.75 -5.53 2.88
C TYR A 427 13.70 -6.22 2.03
N ARG A 428 12.41 -6.00 2.30
CA ARG A 428 11.31 -6.69 1.63
C ARG A 428 10.77 -5.80 0.51
N SER A 429 10.97 -6.20 -0.73
CA SER A 429 10.57 -5.38 -1.90
C SER A 429 9.07 -5.28 -2.13
N GLY A 430 8.31 -6.21 -1.56
CA GLY A 430 6.88 -6.30 -1.81
C GLY A 430 6.54 -6.86 -3.19
N ARG A 431 7.50 -7.49 -3.89
CA ARG A 431 7.19 -8.25 -5.11
C ARG A 431 6.80 -9.67 -4.77
N ARG A 432 5.94 -10.24 -5.60
CA ARG A 432 5.50 -11.63 -5.49
C ARG A 432 6.59 -12.59 -5.98
N GLY A 433 6.43 -13.86 -5.67
CA GLY A 433 7.38 -14.91 -6.08
C GLY A 433 8.70 -14.93 -5.31
N ILE A 434 8.87 -14.05 -4.32
CA ILE A 434 10.05 -14.02 -3.46
C ILE A 434 9.84 -14.98 -2.28
N LYS A 435 10.76 -15.92 -2.12
CA LYS A 435 10.73 -16.87 -1.00
C LYS A 435 10.84 -16.12 0.34
N PRO A 436 10.16 -16.57 1.42
CA PRO A 436 10.35 -16.01 2.75
C PRO A 436 11.83 -15.93 3.14
N GLY A 437 12.22 -14.82 3.76
CA GLY A 437 13.62 -14.56 4.13
C GLY A 437 14.57 -14.26 2.96
N HIS A 438 14.06 -14.08 1.74
CA HIS A 438 14.87 -13.63 0.59
C HIS A 438 14.59 -12.16 0.26
N THR A 439 15.59 -11.51 -0.32
CA THR A 439 15.52 -10.11 -0.75
C THR A 439 15.97 -9.96 -2.19
N THR A 440 15.38 -8.98 -2.89
CA THR A 440 15.80 -8.54 -4.22
C THR A 440 16.67 -7.30 -4.19
N TYR A 441 17.03 -6.79 -3.01
CA TYR A 441 17.82 -5.56 -2.85
C TYR A 441 19.29 -5.91 -2.76
N LEU A 442 19.95 -5.91 -3.91
CA LEU A 442 21.31 -6.41 -4.06
C LEU A 442 22.28 -5.31 -4.46
N ALA A 443 23.52 -5.40 -4.02
CA ALA A 443 24.59 -4.57 -4.52
C ALA A 443 25.18 -5.19 -5.80
N PRO A 444 25.53 -4.42 -6.84
CA PRO A 444 26.28 -4.95 -7.98
C PRO A 444 27.65 -5.48 -7.52
N ALA A 445 27.91 -6.77 -7.77
CA ALA A 445 29.14 -7.45 -7.35
C ALA A 445 29.92 -7.91 -8.58
N GLY A 446 31.00 -7.19 -8.90
CA GLY A 446 31.87 -7.47 -10.04
C GLY A 446 33.22 -6.80 -9.91
N GLU A 447 34.04 -6.88 -10.96
CA GLU A 447 35.32 -6.17 -10.99
C GLU A 447 35.11 -4.66 -10.87
N ASP A 448 35.93 -4.03 -10.03
CA ASP A 448 35.88 -2.61 -9.68
C ASP A 448 34.56 -2.06 -9.09
N THR A 449 33.61 -2.90 -8.69
CA THR A 449 32.40 -2.44 -7.98
C THR A 449 32.63 -2.35 -6.47
N VAL A 450 31.79 -1.60 -5.75
CA VAL A 450 31.91 -1.44 -4.29
C VAL A 450 31.75 -2.77 -3.54
N ALA A 451 30.80 -3.62 -3.95
CA ALA A 451 30.55 -4.92 -3.31
C ALA A 451 31.43 -6.07 -3.85
N GLY A 452 32.13 -5.89 -4.97
CA GLY A 452 32.99 -6.91 -5.57
C GLY A 452 34.42 -6.97 -5.03
N GLN A 453 34.79 -6.06 -4.13
CA GLN A 453 36.16 -5.99 -3.61
C GLN A 453 36.42 -6.97 -2.46
N LYS A 454 37.65 -7.49 -2.41
CA LYS A 454 38.17 -8.30 -1.29
C LYS A 454 38.62 -7.45 -0.09
N VAL A 455 38.79 -6.15 -0.29
CA VAL A 455 39.16 -5.19 0.74
C VAL A 455 38.00 -4.24 1.01
N PRO A 456 37.92 -3.63 2.21
CA PRO A 456 36.90 -2.63 2.49
C PRO A 456 37.04 -1.42 1.57
N VAL A 457 35.91 -0.96 1.04
CA VAL A 457 35.85 0.19 0.13
C VAL A 457 35.39 1.42 0.90
N SER A 458 36.13 2.51 0.82
CA SER A 458 35.75 3.81 1.36
C SER A 458 35.05 4.65 0.30
N ILE A 459 34.24 5.62 0.73
CA ILE A 459 33.68 6.66 -0.14
C ILE A 459 34.74 7.39 -0.97
N ARG A 460 35.99 7.49 -0.48
CA ARG A 460 37.11 8.11 -1.20
C ARG A 460 37.60 7.30 -2.39
N ASP A 461 37.32 6.00 -2.41
CA ASP A 461 37.71 5.10 -3.50
C ASP A 461 36.72 5.18 -4.68
N MET A 462 35.62 5.92 -4.53
CA MET A 462 34.62 6.17 -5.57
C MET A 462 35.03 7.39 -6.41
N THR A 463 36.12 7.26 -7.17
CA THR A 463 36.74 8.38 -7.89
C THR A 463 35.89 8.91 -9.05
N ASP A 464 34.96 8.12 -9.56
CA ASP A 464 34.03 8.55 -10.62
C ASP A 464 32.85 9.38 -10.09
N GLY A 465 32.77 9.50 -8.76
CA GLY A 465 31.79 10.31 -8.04
C GLY A 465 30.64 9.49 -7.49
N THR A 466 30.23 9.82 -6.26
CA THR A 466 29.15 9.10 -5.55
C THR A 466 27.79 9.19 -6.24
N THR A 467 27.54 10.23 -7.03
CA THR A 467 26.32 10.40 -7.84
C THR A 467 26.32 9.53 -9.11
N ASN A 468 27.47 8.97 -9.49
CA ASN A 468 27.66 8.20 -10.72
C ASN A 468 27.89 6.71 -10.46
N THR A 469 27.89 6.27 -9.20
CA THR A 469 28.10 4.87 -8.83
C THR A 469 26.84 4.30 -8.16
N ILE A 470 26.27 3.27 -8.76
CA ILE A 470 25.15 2.50 -8.23
C ILE A 470 25.65 1.57 -7.12
N MET A 471 25.00 1.67 -5.97
CA MET A 471 25.31 0.90 -4.76
C MET A 471 24.32 -0.25 -4.53
N VAL A 472 23.04 -0.02 -4.82
CA VAL A 472 21.97 -1.01 -4.60
C VAL A 472 21.01 -0.97 -5.78
N VAL A 473 20.65 -2.14 -6.28
CA VAL A 473 19.65 -2.37 -7.33
C VAL A 473 18.54 -3.27 -6.83
N GLU A 474 17.39 -3.19 -7.48
CA GLU A 474 16.34 -4.20 -7.35
C GLU A 474 16.50 -5.24 -8.47
N VAL A 475 16.66 -6.51 -8.10
CA VAL A 475 16.71 -7.64 -9.05
C VAL A 475 15.37 -8.35 -9.17
N LYS A 476 15.23 -9.18 -10.20
CA LYS A 476 14.04 -10.02 -10.42
C LYS A 476 13.83 -11.01 -9.26
N PRO A 477 12.57 -11.40 -8.94
CA PRO A 477 12.27 -12.34 -7.87
C PRO A 477 13.04 -13.66 -7.94
N GLU A 478 13.26 -14.19 -9.15
CA GLU A 478 14.05 -15.40 -9.39
C GLU A 478 15.54 -15.30 -9.00
N TRP A 479 16.08 -14.08 -8.84
CA TRP A 479 17.46 -13.80 -8.43
C TRP A 479 17.54 -13.37 -6.96
N ALA A 480 16.43 -13.43 -6.22
CA ALA A 480 16.42 -13.11 -4.81
C ALA A 480 17.30 -14.08 -4.03
N VAL A 481 18.05 -13.55 -3.06
CA VAL A 481 18.98 -14.32 -2.20
C VAL A 481 18.53 -14.23 -0.74
N PRO A 482 18.90 -15.20 0.13
CA PRO A 482 18.66 -15.06 1.57
C PRO A 482 19.27 -13.75 2.07
N TRP A 483 18.51 -12.93 2.79
CA TRP A 483 18.97 -11.57 3.17
C TRP A 483 20.20 -11.58 4.09
N THR A 484 20.46 -12.70 4.78
CA THR A 484 21.64 -12.89 5.64
C THR A 484 22.88 -13.31 4.86
N ALA A 485 22.72 -13.82 3.64
CA ALA A 485 23.80 -14.33 2.81
C ALA A 485 24.64 -13.18 2.20
N PRO A 486 25.97 -13.34 2.09
CA PRO A 486 26.85 -12.37 1.45
C PRO A 486 26.69 -12.32 -0.08
N ASP A 487 25.81 -13.15 -0.63
CA ASP A 487 25.45 -13.12 -2.04
C ASP A 487 24.79 -11.78 -2.42
N ASP A 488 25.17 -11.30 -3.60
CA ASP A 488 24.78 -10.02 -4.18
C ASP A 488 24.64 -10.17 -5.70
N TYR A 489 24.37 -9.08 -6.43
CA TYR A 489 24.08 -9.15 -7.86
C TYR A 489 25.36 -9.36 -8.68
N ALA A 490 25.72 -10.64 -8.86
CA ALA A 490 26.77 -11.07 -9.79
C ALA A 490 26.26 -10.95 -11.23
N PHE A 491 26.48 -9.78 -11.85
CA PHE A 491 26.04 -9.49 -13.20
C PHE A 491 27.01 -10.07 -14.26
N ASP A 492 26.48 -10.38 -15.44
CA ASP A 492 27.30 -10.67 -16.63
C ASP A 492 27.73 -9.33 -17.25
N PRO A 493 29.03 -9.02 -17.39
CA PRO A 493 29.45 -7.77 -18.01
C PRO A 493 28.96 -7.58 -19.45
N LYS A 494 28.62 -8.66 -20.17
CA LYS A 494 28.06 -8.58 -21.52
C LYS A 494 26.56 -8.25 -21.53
N ASP A 495 25.86 -8.55 -20.44
CA ASP A 495 24.44 -8.29 -20.27
C ASP A 495 24.13 -7.91 -18.81
N PRO A 496 24.60 -6.74 -18.34
CA PRO A 496 24.54 -6.36 -16.94
C PRO A 496 23.12 -6.05 -16.47
N ALA A 497 22.16 -5.90 -17.38
CA ALA A 497 20.76 -5.62 -17.08
C ALA A 497 19.91 -6.89 -16.90
N ARG A 498 20.43 -8.08 -17.27
CA ARG A 498 19.64 -9.33 -17.36
C ARG A 498 18.85 -9.66 -16.10
N GLY A 499 19.47 -9.49 -14.93
CA GLY A 499 18.86 -9.80 -13.63
C GLY A 499 18.13 -8.63 -12.98
N LEU A 500 18.19 -7.43 -13.56
CA LEU A 500 17.53 -6.25 -13.01
C LEU A 500 16.01 -6.31 -13.19
N GLU A 501 15.31 -5.79 -12.20
CA GLU A 501 13.87 -5.64 -12.25
C GLU A 501 13.49 -4.36 -13.01
N ILE A 502 13.09 -4.52 -14.26
CA ILE A 502 12.61 -3.44 -15.12
C ILE A 502 11.09 -3.33 -14.95
N GLY A 503 10.64 -2.19 -14.45
CA GLY A 503 9.22 -1.91 -14.25
C GLY A 503 8.45 -1.74 -15.58
N PRO A 504 7.11 -1.68 -15.52
CA PRO A 504 6.25 -1.50 -16.70
C PRO A 504 6.54 -0.21 -17.50
N ASN A 505 7.13 0.80 -16.85
CA ASN A 505 7.59 2.04 -17.50
C ASN A 505 8.92 1.88 -18.25
N GLY A 506 9.45 0.66 -18.34
CA GLY A 506 10.72 0.38 -18.99
C GLY A 506 11.94 0.91 -18.22
N ALA A 507 11.82 1.17 -16.92
CA ALA A 507 12.91 1.67 -16.08
C ALA A 507 13.14 0.76 -14.85
N PHE A 508 14.38 0.71 -14.36
CA PHE A 508 14.74 0.05 -13.11
C PHE A 508 15.14 1.09 -12.06
N MET A 509 14.99 0.71 -10.79
CA MET A 509 15.34 1.53 -9.64
C MET A 509 16.74 1.21 -9.14
N ALA A 510 17.53 2.24 -8.84
CA ALA A 510 18.83 2.06 -8.20
C ALA A 510 19.11 3.17 -7.17
N ALA A 511 19.83 2.81 -6.10
CA ALA A 511 20.41 3.76 -5.17
C ALA A 511 21.85 4.05 -5.54
N LEU A 512 22.23 5.33 -5.46
CA LEU A 512 23.56 5.81 -5.79
C LEU A 512 24.41 5.99 -4.52
N GLY A 513 25.72 6.10 -4.70
CA GLY A 513 26.71 6.33 -3.64
C GLY A 513 26.43 7.53 -2.75
N ASP A 514 25.73 8.55 -3.23
CA ASP A 514 25.33 9.75 -2.48
C ASP A 514 24.01 9.58 -1.69
N ALA A 515 23.46 8.36 -1.66
CA ALA A 515 22.16 8.02 -1.08
C ALA A 515 20.93 8.56 -1.82
N SER A 516 21.12 9.16 -3.00
CA SER A 516 19.99 9.44 -3.89
C SER A 516 19.45 8.14 -4.50
N VAL A 517 18.19 8.17 -4.92
CA VAL A 517 17.52 7.05 -5.59
C VAL A 517 17.00 7.56 -6.91
N SER A 518 17.42 6.89 -7.98
CA SER A 518 17.14 7.29 -9.36
C SER A 518 16.56 6.13 -10.14
N PHE A 519 15.86 6.48 -11.22
CA PHE A 519 15.33 5.54 -12.19
C PHE A 519 16.15 5.62 -13.46
N PHE A 520 16.54 4.45 -13.95
CA PHE A 520 17.37 4.29 -15.13
C PHE A 520 16.60 3.52 -16.18
N ARG A 521 16.76 3.88 -17.45
CA ARG A 521 16.11 3.14 -18.55
C ARG A 521 16.60 1.69 -18.56
N GLY A 522 15.70 0.74 -18.70
CA GLY A 522 16.02 -0.69 -18.80
C GLY A 522 16.81 -1.03 -20.07
N GLY A 523 16.67 -0.22 -21.12
CA GLY A 523 17.42 -0.32 -22.37
C GLY A 523 18.74 0.44 -22.41
N LEU A 524 19.36 0.75 -21.26
CA LEU A 524 20.70 1.34 -21.24
C LEU A 524 21.70 0.44 -21.97
N LYS A 525 22.66 1.05 -22.67
CA LYS A 525 23.76 0.31 -23.29
C LYS A 525 24.50 -0.49 -22.20
N PRO A 526 24.84 -1.77 -22.40
CA PRO A 526 25.60 -2.57 -21.43
C PRO A 526 26.84 -1.87 -20.88
N THR A 527 27.61 -1.20 -21.75
CA THR A 527 28.81 -0.45 -21.36
C THR A 527 28.52 0.70 -20.41
N LEU A 528 27.42 1.43 -20.60
CA LEU A 528 27.05 2.53 -19.71
C LEU A 528 26.60 2.02 -18.34
N LEU A 529 25.85 0.92 -18.30
CA LEU A 529 25.46 0.29 -17.04
C LEU A 529 26.66 -0.28 -16.27
N LEU A 530 27.67 -0.79 -16.98
CA LEU A 530 28.94 -1.19 -16.38
C LEU A 530 29.65 -0.02 -15.71
N HIS A 531 29.78 1.12 -16.40
CA HIS A 531 30.41 2.32 -15.82
C HIS A 531 29.66 2.81 -14.58
N LEU A 532 28.33 2.68 -14.55
CA LEU A 532 27.53 3.00 -13.37
C LEU A 532 27.72 2.00 -12.21
N PHE A 533 28.11 0.74 -12.48
CA PHE A 533 28.39 -0.25 -11.42
C PHE A 533 29.82 -0.14 -10.88
N GLN A 534 30.75 0.33 -11.69
CA GLN A 534 32.16 0.51 -11.32
C GLN A 534 32.35 1.84 -10.56
N LYS A 535 33.32 1.86 -9.64
CA LYS A 535 33.53 3.00 -8.75
C LYS A 535 34.66 3.93 -9.21
N SER A 536 35.56 3.42 -10.05
CA SER A 536 36.83 4.07 -10.39
C SER A 536 37.37 3.74 -11.79
N ASP A 537 36.50 3.53 -12.77
CA ASP A 537 36.88 3.22 -14.16
C ASP A 537 37.27 4.47 -14.98
N GLY A 538 36.96 5.67 -14.49
CA GLY A 538 37.24 6.95 -15.13
C GLY A 538 36.40 7.25 -16.37
N GLN A 539 35.34 6.48 -16.64
CA GLN A 539 34.52 6.60 -17.83
C GLN A 539 33.31 7.53 -17.63
N PRO A 540 32.91 8.31 -18.66
CA PRO A 540 31.78 9.22 -18.55
C PRO A 540 30.42 8.49 -18.57
N VAL A 541 29.45 9.00 -17.79
CA VAL A 541 28.09 8.44 -17.66
C VAL A 541 26.95 9.42 -18.04
N ASN A 542 27.27 10.47 -18.81
CA ASN A 542 26.35 11.59 -19.11
C ASN A 542 25.04 11.20 -19.85
N GLU A 543 24.96 10.02 -20.46
CA GLU A 543 23.77 9.53 -21.18
C GLU A 543 22.70 8.89 -20.25
N ALA A 544 22.92 8.84 -18.93
CA ALA A 544 22.12 8.00 -18.02
C ALA A 544 20.82 8.64 -17.46
N PHE A 545 20.63 9.97 -17.56
CA PHE A 545 19.65 10.71 -16.74
C PHE A 545 18.45 11.33 -17.50
N GLU A 546 18.11 10.87 -18.71
CA GLU A 546 16.90 11.29 -19.43
C GLU A 546 15.78 10.25 -19.46
#